data_AF-A0A4Z2EZR7-F1
#
_entry.id   AF-A0A4Z2EZR7-F1
#
_cell.length_a   1.000
_cell.length_b   1.000
_cell.length_c   1.000
_cell.angle_alpha   90.00
_cell.angle_beta   90.00
_cell.angle_gamma   90.00
#
_symmetry.space_group_name_H-M   'P 1'
#
loop_
_entity.id
_entity.type
_entity.pdbx_description
1 polymer ?
#
loop_
_entity_poly.entity_id
_entity_poly.type
_entity_poly.pdbx_seq_one_letter_code
_entity_poly.pdbx_strand_id
1 'polypeptide(L)'
;MDSVKQSAALCLLRLYKTSPDLVLMGEWTSRVVHLLNDQHMGVVTAAISLITCLSQKNPDEFKTCVSLAVSRLSRIVSSASTDLQDYTYYFVPAPWLSCKLLRLLQCYPPPEDGAVKGRLVECLETILNKAQEPPKSKKVQHSNAKNAILFEAISLIIHYDSEPNLLVRACNQLGQFLQHRETNLRYLALESMCTLASSEFSHEAVKTHIETVINALKTERDVSVRQRAADLLYAMCDRSNAKQIVAEMLSYLETADYSIREEMVLKVAILAEKYAVDYSWYVDTILNLIRIAGDYVSEEVWYRVIQIVINRDDVQGYAAKTVFEALQAPACHENMVKVGGYILGEFGNLIAGDPRSSPLVQFNLLHSKFHLCSVPTRALLLSAYIKFINLFPETKATIQEVLRCDSQIRNSDVELQQRAVEYLKLSSIASTDVLATVLEEMPPFPERESSILAKLKKKKGPGAVSATELDDSKREGGELNGGGDRGPDAAGMASSNASTPSPSADLLGIRSAAPVGAAPSSTGSLLVDVFSEAGPAAPAAAVNDDGFLR
;
A
#
# COMPACT_ATOMS: atom_id res chain seq x y z
N MET A 1 -13.09 -47.03 -13.62
CA MET A 1 -12.72 -46.00 -14.61
C MET A 1 -12.67 -44.60 -14.01
N ASP A 2 -13.41 -44.31 -12.94
CA ASP A 2 -13.52 -42.95 -12.40
C ASP A 2 -12.26 -42.43 -11.70
N SER A 3 -11.42 -43.31 -11.15
CA SER A 3 -10.09 -42.96 -10.66
C SER A 3 -9.17 -42.46 -11.77
N VAL A 4 -9.21 -43.12 -12.94
CA VAL A 4 -8.41 -42.73 -14.12
C VAL A 4 -8.85 -41.37 -14.64
N LYS A 5 -10.16 -41.09 -14.72
CA LYS A 5 -10.69 -39.78 -15.13
C LYS A 5 -10.18 -38.65 -14.23
N GLN A 6 -10.14 -38.87 -12.91
CA GLN A 6 -9.66 -37.88 -11.93
C GLN A 6 -8.18 -37.55 -12.16
N SER A 7 -7.34 -38.58 -12.22
CA SER A 7 -5.91 -38.42 -12.45
C SER A 7 -5.62 -37.80 -13.82
N ALA A 8 -6.37 -38.20 -14.86
CA ALA A 8 -6.22 -37.66 -16.22
C ALA A 8 -6.58 -36.17 -16.28
N ALA A 9 -7.68 -35.73 -15.65
CA ALA A 9 -8.07 -34.32 -15.63
C ALA A 9 -7.01 -33.44 -14.94
N LEU A 10 -6.45 -33.90 -13.81
CA LEU A 10 -5.39 -33.18 -13.09
C LEU A 10 -4.04 -33.24 -13.82
N CYS A 11 -3.75 -34.36 -14.50
CA CYS A 11 -2.57 -34.48 -15.36
C CYS A 11 -2.63 -33.48 -16.51
N LEU A 12 -3.78 -33.39 -17.19
CA LEU A 12 -4.00 -32.40 -18.25
C LEU A 12 -3.90 -30.97 -17.74
N LEU A 13 -4.42 -30.69 -16.54
CA LEU A 13 -4.25 -29.38 -15.87
C LEU A 13 -2.76 -29.05 -15.65
N ARG A 14 -1.95 -30.04 -15.24
CA ARG A 14 -0.51 -29.83 -15.06
C ARG A 14 0.19 -29.57 -16.39
N LEU A 15 -0.13 -30.35 -17.43
CA LEU A 15 0.41 -30.14 -18.78
C LEU A 15 0.04 -28.75 -19.32
N TYR A 16 -1.19 -28.31 -19.13
CA TYR A 16 -1.63 -26.97 -19.52
C TYR A 16 -0.84 -25.86 -18.80
N LYS A 17 -0.57 -26.02 -17.50
CA LYS A 17 0.24 -25.05 -16.74
C LYS A 17 1.71 -25.03 -17.13
N THR A 18 2.27 -26.18 -17.53
CA THR A 18 3.68 -26.29 -17.92
C THR A 18 3.92 -25.84 -19.35
N SER A 19 3.03 -26.21 -20.25
CA SER A 19 3.14 -25.96 -21.69
C SER A 19 1.74 -25.73 -22.28
N PRO A 20 1.21 -24.50 -22.17
CA PRO A 20 -0.13 -24.17 -22.67
C PRO A 20 -0.28 -24.45 -24.17
N ASP A 21 0.80 -24.26 -24.95
CA ASP A 21 0.79 -24.34 -26.41
C ASP A 21 0.53 -25.76 -26.94
N LEU A 22 0.77 -26.79 -26.12
CA LEU A 22 0.53 -28.18 -26.48
C LEU A 22 -0.93 -28.61 -26.28
N VAL A 23 -1.71 -27.86 -25.51
CA VAL A 23 -3.11 -28.19 -25.20
C VAL A 23 -4.01 -27.40 -26.12
N LEU A 24 -4.29 -27.98 -27.28
CA LEU A 24 -5.25 -27.42 -28.24
C LEU A 24 -6.68 -27.63 -27.74
N MET A 25 -7.46 -26.54 -27.73
CA MET A 25 -8.89 -26.61 -27.50
C MET A 25 -9.55 -27.35 -28.67
N GLY A 26 -10.52 -28.21 -28.38
CA GLY A 26 -11.13 -29.07 -29.38
C GLY A 26 -12.39 -29.77 -28.90
N GLU A 27 -12.81 -30.83 -29.60
CA GLU A 27 -14.07 -31.55 -29.37
C GLU A 27 -14.20 -32.23 -27.99
N TRP A 28 -13.16 -32.18 -27.16
CA TRP A 28 -13.20 -32.67 -25.80
C TRP A 28 -13.74 -31.63 -24.81
N THR A 29 -13.80 -30.33 -25.16
CA THR A 29 -14.30 -29.26 -24.29
C THR A 29 -15.72 -29.53 -23.79
N SER A 30 -16.66 -29.84 -24.70
CA SER A 30 -18.06 -30.16 -24.35
C SER A 30 -18.19 -31.40 -23.46
N ARG A 31 -17.37 -32.42 -23.72
CA ARG A 31 -17.31 -33.65 -22.92
C ARG A 31 -16.74 -33.40 -21.53
N VAL A 32 -15.74 -32.53 -21.40
CA VAL A 32 -15.17 -32.11 -20.11
C VAL A 32 -16.19 -31.31 -19.30
N VAL A 33 -16.95 -30.41 -19.92
CA VAL A 33 -18.06 -29.72 -19.23
C VAL A 33 -19.12 -30.72 -18.76
N HIS A 34 -19.43 -31.74 -19.56
CA HIS A 34 -20.40 -32.77 -19.17
C HIS A 34 -19.94 -33.59 -17.94
N LEU A 35 -18.64 -33.65 -17.62
CA LEU A 35 -18.13 -34.30 -16.40
C LEU A 35 -18.65 -33.64 -15.11
N LEU A 36 -19.14 -32.39 -15.16
CA LEU A 36 -19.82 -31.78 -14.01
C LEU A 36 -21.10 -32.52 -13.61
N ASN A 37 -21.66 -33.30 -14.55
CA ASN A 37 -22.85 -34.08 -14.32
C ASN A 37 -22.60 -35.53 -13.86
N ASP A 38 -21.34 -35.94 -13.74
CA ASP A 38 -20.98 -37.30 -13.31
C ASP A 38 -21.57 -37.61 -11.91
N GLN A 39 -21.83 -38.89 -11.66
CA GLN A 39 -22.33 -39.38 -10.37
C GLN A 39 -21.21 -39.34 -9.31
N HIS A 40 -19.96 -39.58 -9.73
CA HIS A 40 -18.81 -39.62 -8.83
C HIS A 40 -18.28 -38.20 -8.56
N MET A 41 -18.51 -37.69 -7.34
CA MET A 41 -18.12 -36.32 -6.96
C MET A 41 -16.61 -36.05 -7.06
N GLY A 42 -15.76 -37.08 -6.91
CA GLY A 42 -14.32 -36.95 -7.15
C GLY A 42 -13.99 -36.57 -8.60
N VAL A 43 -14.73 -37.10 -9.58
CA VAL A 43 -14.54 -36.76 -11.02
C VAL A 43 -14.93 -35.30 -11.24
N VAL A 44 -16.07 -34.88 -10.67
CA VAL A 44 -16.54 -33.49 -10.73
C VAL A 44 -15.50 -32.54 -10.12
N THR A 45 -14.93 -32.89 -8.96
CA THR A 45 -13.90 -32.09 -8.27
C THR A 45 -12.64 -31.89 -9.13
N ALA A 46 -12.19 -32.95 -9.79
CA ALA A 46 -11.04 -32.90 -10.70
C ALA A 46 -11.36 -32.08 -11.96
N ALA A 47 -12.53 -32.31 -12.58
CA ALA A 47 -12.98 -31.61 -13.77
C ALA A 47 -13.14 -30.11 -13.55
N ILE A 48 -13.73 -29.68 -12.43
CA ILE A 48 -13.86 -28.25 -12.08
C ILE A 48 -12.48 -27.60 -11.98
N SER A 49 -11.52 -28.27 -11.35
CA SER A 49 -10.16 -27.71 -11.21
C SER A 49 -9.49 -27.46 -12.56
N LEU A 50 -9.73 -28.34 -13.53
CA LEU A 50 -9.30 -28.16 -14.91
C LEU A 50 -10.04 -27.00 -15.57
N ILE A 51 -11.38 -27.01 -15.52
CA ILE A 51 -12.23 -26.00 -16.17
C ILE A 51 -11.93 -24.59 -15.62
N THR A 52 -11.81 -24.41 -14.31
CA THR A 52 -11.45 -23.11 -13.70
C THR A 52 -10.14 -22.54 -14.25
N CYS A 53 -9.17 -23.40 -14.57
CA CYS A 53 -7.89 -22.93 -15.13
C CYS A 53 -7.99 -22.62 -16.63
N LEU A 54 -8.82 -23.36 -17.36
CA LEU A 54 -9.03 -23.15 -18.79
C LEU A 54 -9.93 -21.93 -19.07
N SER A 55 -10.96 -21.73 -18.24
CA SER A 55 -11.93 -20.63 -18.35
C SER A 55 -11.30 -19.25 -18.19
N GLN A 56 -10.16 -19.14 -17.50
CA GLN A 56 -9.45 -17.86 -17.33
C GLN A 56 -8.90 -17.30 -18.65
N LYS A 57 -8.54 -18.15 -19.61
CA LYS A 57 -8.08 -17.72 -20.95
C LYS A 57 -9.20 -17.81 -21.99
N ASN A 58 -10.04 -18.84 -21.88
CA ASN A 58 -11.09 -19.14 -22.86
C ASN A 58 -12.46 -19.20 -22.16
N PRO A 59 -13.04 -18.06 -21.74
CA PRO A 59 -14.30 -18.06 -21.01
C PRO A 59 -15.47 -18.56 -21.85
N ASP A 60 -15.54 -18.17 -23.13
CA ASP A 60 -16.68 -18.43 -24.03
C ASP A 60 -16.93 -19.94 -24.25
N GLU A 61 -15.87 -20.72 -24.40
CA GLU A 61 -15.94 -22.15 -24.70
C GLU A 61 -16.51 -22.97 -23.53
N PHE A 62 -16.32 -22.48 -22.30
CA PHE A 62 -16.77 -23.13 -21.08
C PHE A 62 -18.03 -22.47 -20.48
N LYS A 63 -18.66 -21.47 -21.12
CA LYS A 63 -19.84 -20.74 -20.58
C LYS A 63 -20.98 -21.67 -20.12
N THR A 64 -21.16 -22.81 -20.77
CA THR A 64 -22.17 -23.83 -20.41
C THR A 64 -21.95 -24.47 -19.04
N CYS A 65 -20.73 -24.39 -18.48
CA CYS A 65 -20.43 -24.93 -17.16
C CYS A 65 -21.12 -24.14 -16.03
N VAL A 66 -21.46 -22.87 -16.23
CA VAL A 66 -22.06 -22.00 -15.20
C VAL A 66 -23.42 -22.56 -14.75
N SER A 67 -24.32 -22.85 -15.70
CA SER A 67 -25.65 -23.39 -15.39
C SER A 67 -25.57 -24.74 -14.65
N LEU A 68 -24.65 -25.61 -15.09
CA LEU A 68 -24.40 -26.91 -14.45
C LEU A 68 -23.82 -26.75 -13.05
N ALA A 69 -22.87 -25.84 -12.86
CA ALA A 69 -22.24 -25.56 -11.57
C ALA A 69 -23.27 -25.04 -10.56
N VAL A 70 -24.14 -24.09 -10.96
CA VAL A 70 -25.21 -23.57 -10.09
C VAL A 70 -26.21 -24.67 -9.71
N SER A 71 -26.65 -25.48 -10.68
CA SER A 71 -27.56 -26.61 -10.40
C SER A 71 -26.95 -27.62 -9.43
N ARG A 72 -25.66 -27.95 -9.62
CA ARG A 72 -24.94 -28.88 -8.75
C ARG A 72 -24.74 -28.31 -7.35
N LEU A 73 -24.33 -27.04 -7.24
CA LEU A 73 -24.17 -26.38 -5.96
C LEU A 73 -25.49 -26.33 -5.18
N SER A 74 -26.58 -25.94 -5.83
CA SER A 74 -27.93 -25.94 -5.23
C SER A 74 -28.30 -27.32 -4.68
N ARG A 75 -28.08 -28.40 -5.45
CA ARG A 75 -28.34 -29.77 -5.00
C ARG A 75 -27.47 -30.17 -3.79
N ILE A 76 -26.20 -29.80 -3.79
CA ILE A 76 -25.28 -30.11 -2.67
C ILE A 76 -25.71 -29.36 -1.41
N VAL A 77 -26.00 -28.06 -1.52
CA VAL A 77 -26.40 -27.24 -0.38
C VAL A 77 -27.76 -27.66 0.15
N SER A 78 -28.70 -28.11 -0.68
CA SER A 78 -30.02 -28.59 -0.21
C SER A 78 -30.02 -30.04 0.26
N SER A 79 -28.97 -30.82 -0.01
CA SER A 79 -28.93 -32.25 0.33
C SER A 79 -28.99 -32.51 1.84
N ALA A 80 -29.64 -33.62 2.20
CA ALA A 80 -29.63 -34.11 3.57
C ALA A 80 -28.32 -34.83 3.89
N SER A 81 -27.96 -34.93 5.17
CA SER A 81 -26.74 -35.62 5.61
C SER A 81 -26.67 -37.10 5.20
N THR A 82 -27.79 -37.70 4.79
CA THR A 82 -27.91 -39.09 4.34
C THR A 82 -27.54 -39.32 2.88
N ASP A 83 -27.57 -38.27 2.05
CA ASP A 83 -27.54 -38.41 0.58
C ASP A 83 -26.12 -38.53 0.02
N LEU A 84 -25.13 -37.98 0.73
CA LEU A 84 -23.75 -37.86 0.29
C LEU A 84 -22.78 -38.46 1.32
N GLN A 85 -23.02 -39.70 1.77
CA GLN A 85 -22.30 -40.30 2.91
C GLN A 85 -20.77 -40.27 2.73
N ASP A 86 -20.27 -40.66 1.54
CA ASP A 86 -18.82 -40.72 1.27
C ASP A 86 -18.14 -39.34 1.19
N TYR A 87 -18.92 -38.29 0.89
CA TYR A 87 -18.42 -36.93 0.67
C TYR A 87 -18.88 -35.94 1.75
N THR A 88 -19.56 -36.42 2.79
CA THR A 88 -19.97 -35.61 3.94
C THR A 88 -18.85 -35.58 4.95
N TYR A 89 -18.29 -34.39 5.17
CA TYR A 89 -17.22 -34.17 6.12
C TYR A 89 -17.77 -33.47 7.36
N TYR A 90 -17.80 -34.16 8.51
CA TYR A 90 -18.27 -33.60 9.79
C TYR A 90 -19.65 -32.91 9.66
N PHE A 91 -20.65 -33.58 9.08
CA PHE A 91 -22.00 -33.05 8.84
C PHE A 91 -22.09 -31.87 7.85
N VAL A 92 -21.02 -31.60 7.09
CA VAL A 92 -21.01 -30.63 5.99
C VAL A 92 -20.93 -31.39 4.66
N PRO A 93 -21.91 -31.23 3.75
CA PRO A 93 -21.92 -31.94 2.47
C PRO A 93 -20.88 -31.35 1.52
N ALA A 94 -19.94 -32.18 1.07
CA ALA A 94 -18.95 -31.88 0.03
C ALA A 94 -18.33 -30.46 0.10
N PRO A 95 -17.66 -30.08 1.21
CA PRO A 95 -17.19 -28.71 1.42
C PRO A 95 -16.19 -28.23 0.35
N TRP A 96 -15.18 -29.05 0.03
CA TRP A 96 -14.16 -28.67 -0.96
C TRP A 96 -14.72 -28.54 -2.37
N LEU A 97 -15.70 -29.37 -2.72
CA LEU A 97 -16.38 -29.28 -4.02
C LEU A 97 -17.21 -27.99 -4.10
N SER A 98 -17.89 -27.63 -3.01
CA SER A 98 -18.68 -26.39 -2.92
C SER A 98 -17.79 -25.15 -3.08
N CYS A 99 -16.63 -25.11 -2.39
CA CYS A 99 -15.66 -24.03 -2.59
C CYS A 99 -15.15 -23.97 -4.04
N LYS A 100 -14.83 -25.10 -4.66
CA LYS A 100 -14.37 -25.13 -6.06
C LYS A 100 -15.45 -24.67 -7.05
N LEU A 101 -16.71 -25.02 -6.81
CA LEU A 101 -17.84 -24.55 -7.62
C LEU A 101 -18.01 -23.04 -7.50
N LEU A 102 -17.99 -22.51 -6.28
CA LEU A 102 -18.07 -21.05 -6.03
C LEU A 102 -16.89 -20.31 -6.69
N ARG A 103 -15.67 -20.85 -6.59
CA ARG A 103 -14.48 -20.30 -7.24
C ARG A 103 -14.55 -20.34 -8.76
N LEU A 104 -15.15 -21.39 -9.34
CA LEU A 104 -15.41 -21.45 -10.78
C LEU A 104 -16.38 -20.35 -11.21
N LEU A 105 -17.44 -20.11 -10.43
CA LEU A 105 -18.41 -19.04 -10.72
C LEU A 105 -17.75 -17.65 -10.70
N GLN A 106 -16.76 -17.41 -9.84
CA GLN A 106 -15.98 -16.17 -9.83
C GLN A 106 -15.14 -15.94 -11.10
N CYS A 107 -15.01 -16.93 -12.00
CA CYS A 107 -14.33 -16.74 -13.30
C CYS A 107 -15.26 -16.14 -14.36
N TYR A 108 -16.55 -15.99 -14.05
CA TYR A 108 -17.59 -15.56 -14.96
C TYR A 108 -18.34 -14.35 -14.39
N PRO A 109 -18.97 -13.52 -15.23
CA PRO A 109 -19.94 -12.53 -14.77
C PRO A 109 -21.21 -13.20 -14.23
N PRO A 110 -22.10 -12.45 -13.55
CA PRO A 110 -23.41 -12.93 -13.14
C PRO A 110 -24.17 -13.63 -14.28
N PRO A 111 -24.85 -14.76 -14.03
CA PRO A 111 -25.58 -15.49 -15.08
C PRO A 111 -26.63 -14.60 -15.77
N GLU A 112 -26.62 -14.61 -17.11
CA GLU A 112 -27.58 -13.87 -17.95
C GLU A 112 -29.00 -14.43 -17.84
N ASP A 113 -29.14 -15.75 -17.67
CA ASP A 113 -30.44 -16.41 -17.52
C ASP A 113 -31.00 -16.14 -16.11
N GLY A 114 -32.15 -15.46 -16.06
CA GLY A 114 -32.86 -15.12 -14.82
C GLY A 114 -33.19 -16.34 -13.95
N ALA A 115 -33.47 -17.50 -14.55
CA ALA A 115 -33.74 -18.72 -13.78
C ALA A 115 -32.48 -19.27 -13.09
N VAL A 116 -31.34 -19.21 -13.77
CA VAL A 116 -30.04 -19.61 -13.20
C VAL A 116 -29.59 -18.61 -12.15
N LYS A 117 -29.77 -17.31 -12.41
CA LYS A 117 -29.47 -16.24 -11.44
C LYS A 117 -30.32 -16.39 -10.17
N GLY A 118 -31.63 -16.58 -10.30
CA GLY A 118 -32.52 -16.80 -9.15
C GLY A 118 -32.11 -18.01 -8.30
N ARG A 119 -31.81 -19.15 -8.95
CA ARG A 119 -31.33 -20.35 -8.24
C ARG A 119 -29.99 -20.13 -7.54
N LEU A 120 -29.08 -19.34 -8.12
CA LEU A 120 -27.81 -19.00 -7.49
C LEU A 120 -28.04 -18.13 -6.25
N VAL A 121 -28.91 -17.11 -6.34
CA VAL A 121 -29.26 -16.24 -5.22
C VAL A 121 -29.88 -17.05 -4.07
N GLU A 122 -30.88 -17.90 -4.35
CA GLU A 122 -31.48 -18.80 -3.34
C GLU A 122 -30.44 -19.73 -2.69
N CYS A 123 -29.48 -20.22 -3.49
CA CYS A 123 -28.40 -21.06 -2.99
C CYS A 123 -27.48 -20.29 -2.03
N LEU A 124 -27.09 -19.06 -2.39
CA LEU A 124 -26.27 -18.18 -1.55
C LEU A 124 -27.02 -17.79 -0.25
N GLU A 125 -28.30 -17.48 -0.34
CA GLU A 125 -29.14 -17.22 0.84
C GLU A 125 -29.19 -18.44 1.77
N THR A 126 -29.30 -19.65 1.20
CA THR A 126 -29.29 -20.89 1.97
C THR A 126 -27.94 -21.10 2.67
N ILE A 127 -26.81 -20.79 2.01
CA ILE A 127 -25.48 -20.87 2.63
C ILE A 127 -25.38 -19.87 3.80
N LEU A 128 -25.86 -18.63 3.63
CA LEU A 128 -25.90 -17.62 4.68
C LEU A 128 -26.80 -18.03 5.85
N ASN A 129 -27.97 -18.62 5.58
CA ASN A 129 -28.88 -19.13 6.63
C ASN A 129 -28.21 -20.24 7.44
N LYS A 130 -27.54 -21.19 6.78
CA LYS A 130 -26.80 -22.28 7.44
C LYS A 130 -25.62 -21.79 8.28
N ALA A 131 -25.06 -20.62 7.97
CA ALA A 131 -24.03 -20.02 8.80
C ALA A 131 -24.58 -19.62 10.18
N GLN A 132 -25.80 -19.08 10.21
CA GLN A 132 -26.50 -18.61 11.42
C GLN A 132 -27.11 -19.75 12.26
N GLU A 133 -27.37 -20.90 11.64
CA GLU A 133 -27.84 -22.09 12.36
C GLU A 133 -26.83 -22.56 13.43
N PRO A 134 -27.32 -23.05 14.59
CA PRO A 134 -26.47 -23.57 15.64
C PRO A 134 -25.64 -24.76 15.12
N PRO A 135 -24.37 -24.88 15.54
CA PRO A 135 -23.47 -25.91 15.02
C PRO A 135 -23.98 -27.31 15.38
N LYS A 136 -24.05 -28.20 14.37
CA LYS A 136 -24.44 -29.61 14.55
C LYS A 136 -23.38 -30.42 15.31
N SER A 137 -22.15 -29.92 15.35
CA SER A 137 -21.05 -30.51 16.10
C SER A 137 -20.19 -29.43 16.74
N LYS A 138 -19.72 -29.69 17.97
CA LYS A 138 -18.77 -28.83 18.69
C LYS A 138 -17.32 -28.97 18.19
N LYS A 139 -17.05 -29.92 17.28
CA LYS A 139 -15.70 -30.15 16.75
C LYS A 139 -15.31 -29.01 15.80
N VAL A 140 -14.12 -28.45 15.98
CA VAL A 140 -13.61 -27.32 15.17
C VAL A 140 -13.62 -27.63 13.66
N GLN A 141 -13.43 -28.89 13.27
CA GLN A 141 -13.45 -29.32 11.87
C GLN A 141 -14.81 -29.04 11.19
N HIS A 142 -15.92 -29.16 11.93
CA HIS A 142 -17.26 -28.82 11.42
C HIS A 142 -17.36 -27.31 11.13
N SER A 143 -16.95 -26.49 12.09
CA SER A 143 -16.95 -25.02 11.97
C SER A 143 -16.09 -24.57 10.78
N ASN A 144 -14.85 -25.06 10.70
CA ASN A 144 -13.93 -24.69 9.62
C ASN A 144 -14.44 -25.09 8.25
N ALA A 145 -14.99 -26.31 8.09
CA ALA A 145 -15.54 -26.75 6.81
C ALA A 145 -16.77 -25.93 6.40
N LYS A 146 -17.65 -25.61 7.35
CA LYS A 146 -18.82 -24.74 7.12
C LYS A 146 -18.40 -23.33 6.70
N ASN A 147 -17.45 -22.75 7.44
CA ASN A 147 -16.97 -21.39 7.21
C ASN A 147 -16.17 -21.26 5.92
N ALA A 148 -15.46 -22.31 5.49
CA ALA A 148 -14.77 -22.31 4.19
C ALA A 148 -15.73 -22.12 3.01
N ILE A 149 -16.90 -22.76 3.05
CA ILE A 149 -17.95 -22.56 2.03
C ILE A 149 -18.51 -21.14 2.12
N LEU A 150 -18.76 -20.67 3.35
CA LEU A 150 -19.29 -19.33 3.60
C LEU A 150 -18.37 -18.22 3.08
N PHE A 151 -17.07 -18.27 3.39
CA PHE A 151 -16.12 -17.26 2.92
C PHE A 151 -16.02 -17.25 1.40
N GLU A 152 -15.99 -18.41 0.75
CA GLU A 152 -15.96 -18.48 -0.72
C GLU A 152 -17.27 -17.96 -1.34
N ALA A 153 -18.40 -18.17 -0.68
CA ALA A 153 -19.70 -17.62 -1.09
C ALA A 153 -19.74 -16.10 -0.93
N ILE A 154 -19.19 -15.57 0.17
CA ILE A 154 -19.04 -14.13 0.40
C ILE A 154 -18.11 -13.51 -0.66
N SER A 155 -16.99 -14.16 -0.99
CA SER A 155 -16.10 -13.71 -2.07
C SER A 155 -16.81 -13.66 -3.42
N LEU A 156 -17.70 -14.63 -3.73
CA LEU A 156 -18.52 -14.59 -4.94
C LEU A 156 -19.55 -13.45 -4.91
N ILE A 157 -20.21 -13.22 -3.77
CA ILE A 157 -21.16 -12.11 -3.59
C ILE A 157 -20.46 -10.76 -3.83
N ILE A 158 -19.27 -10.56 -3.24
CA ILE A 158 -18.46 -9.35 -3.43
C ILE A 158 -18.02 -9.20 -4.89
N HIS A 159 -17.60 -10.30 -5.53
CA HIS A 159 -17.14 -10.26 -6.92
C HIS A 159 -18.23 -9.85 -7.92
N TYR A 160 -19.47 -10.29 -7.69
CA TYR A 160 -20.59 -9.97 -8.58
C TYR A 160 -21.16 -8.57 -8.35
N ASP A 161 -21.08 -8.06 -7.12
CA ASP A 161 -21.50 -6.71 -6.71
C ASP A 161 -22.90 -6.29 -7.23
N SER A 162 -23.81 -7.26 -7.42
CA SER A 162 -25.09 -7.04 -8.12
C SER A 162 -26.32 -7.05 -7.22
N GLU A 163 -26.24 -7.67 -6.05
CA GLU A 163 -27.38 -7.91 -5.15
C GLU A 163 -27.11 -7.28 -3.76
N PRO A 164 -27.60 -6.04 -3.52
CA PRO A 164 -27.32 -5.31 -2.26
C PRO A 164 -27.76 -6.06 -1.00
N ASN A 165 -28.88 -6.79 -1.06
CA ASN A 165 -29.37 -7.58 0.08
C ASN A 165 -28.35 -8.65 0.53
N LEU A 166 -27.73 -9.35 -0.43
CA LEU A 166 -26.71 -10.35 -0.12
C LEU A 166 -25.44 -9.71 0.44
N LEU A 167 -25.03 -8.55 -0.09
CA LEU A 167 -23.88 -7.81 0.39
C LEU A 167 -24.05 -7.34 1.84
N VAL A 168 -25.21 -6.78 2.19
CA VAL A 168 -25.51 -6.35 3.56
C VAL A 168 -25.54 -7.55 4.51
N ARG A 169 -26.16 -8.66 4.11
CA ARG A 169 -26.17 -9.90 4.92
C ARG A 169 -24.77 -10.47 5.11
N ALA A 170 -23.95 -10.47 4.07
CA ALA A 170 -22.55 -10.88 4.15
C ALA A 170 -21.76 -9.98 5.11
N CYS A 171 -21.91 -8.66 5.02
CA CYS A 171 -21.28 -7.70 5.91
C CYS A 171 -21.63 -7.97 7.38
N ASN A 172 -22.93 -8.11 7.69
CA ASN A 172 -23.40 -8.41 9.05
C ASN A 172 -22.83 -9.74 9.57
N GLN A 173 -22.72 -10.76 8.71
CA GLN A 173 -22.15 -12.05 9.09
C GLN A 173 -20.65 -11.96 9.37
N LEU A 174 -19.91 -11.18 8.57
CA LEU A 174 -18.50 -10.89 8.84
C LEU A 174 -18.34 -10.08 10.14
N GLY A 175 -19.25 -9.14 10.42
CA GLY A 175 -19.22 -8.31 11.63
C GLY A 175 -19.33 -9.15 12.90
N GLN A 176 -20.14 -10.20 12.88
CA GLN A 176 -20.20 -11.18 13.97
C GLN A 176 -18.88 -11.94 14.13
N PHE A 177 -18.18 -12.27 13.04
CA PHE A 177 -16.90 -12.97 13.11
C PHE A 177 -15.76 -12.12 13.70
N LEU A 178 -15.83 -10.78 13.62
CA LEU A 178 -14.86 -9.90 14.26
C LEU A 178 -14.82 -10.04 15.79
N GLN A 179 -15.95 -10.40 16.40
CA GLN A 179 -16.07 -10.61 17.84
C GLN A 179 -15.90 -12.08 18.24
N HIS A 180 -15.59 -12.96 17.28
CA HIS A 180 -15.45 -14.38 17.55
C HIS A 180 -14.16 -14.69 18.32
N ARG A 181 -14.20 -15.77 19.13
CA ARG A 181 -13.07 -16.18 19.97
C ARG A 181 -11.87 -16.70 19.16
N GLU A 182 -12.11 -17.18 17.94
CA GLU A 182 -11.07 -17.74 17.07
C GLU A 182 -10.37 -16.65 16.25
N THR A 183 -9.06 -16.53 16.43
CA THR A 183 -8.21 -15.57 15.71
C THR A 183 -8.28 -15.72 14.20
N ASN A 184 -8.32 -16.96 13.69
CA ASN A 184 -8.41 -17.24 12.25
C ASN A 184 -9.68 -16.66 11.61
N LEU A 185 -10.82 -16.72 12.31
CA LEU A 185 -12.08 -16.16 11.80
C LEU A 185 -12.05 -14.64 11.80
N ARG A 186 -11.48 -14.02 12.83
CA ARG A 186 -11.29 -12.56 12.87
C ARG A 186 -10.38 -12.09 11.74
N TYR A 187 -9.28 -12.79 11.49
CA TYR A 187 -8.37 -12.49 10.38
C TYR A 187 -9.09 -12.53 9.03
N LEU A 188 -9.76 -13.64 8.71
CA LEU A 188 -10.47 -13.82 7.44
C LEU A 188 -11.64 -12.84 7.27
N ALA A 189 -12.30 -12.48 8.37
CA ALA A 189 -13.37 -11.50 8.37
C ALA A 189 -12.86 -10.10 8.02
N LEU A 190 -11.75 -9.66 8.62
CA LEU A 190 -11.10 -8.39 8.29
C LEU A 190 -10.64 -8.35 6.83
N GLU A 191 -10.04 -9.44 6.33
CA GLU A 191 -9.60 -9.55 4.94
C GLU A 191 -10.79 -9.44 3.97
N SER A 192 -11.86 -10.19 4.22
CA SER A 192 -13.05 -10.17 3.35
C SER A 192 -13.79 -8.83 3.41
N MET A 193 -13.89 -8.22 4.59
CA MET A 193 -14.47 -6.88 4.75
C MET A 193 -13.67 -5.80 4.02
N CYS A 194 -12.34 -5.94 3.93
CA CYS A 194 -11.52 -4.97 3.22
C CYS A 194 -11.90 -4.90 1.73
N THR A 195 -12.13 -6.04 1.09
CA THR A 195 -12.67 -6.11 -0.28
C THR A 195 -14.09 -5.58 -0.39
N LEU A 196 -14.93 -5.82 0.62
CA LEU A 196 -16.33 -5.38 0.67
C LEU A 196 -16.45 -3.85 0.88
N ALA A 197 -15.46 -3.23 1.52
CA ALA A 197 -15.39 -1.78 1.71
C ALA A 197 -15.19 -1.00 0.39
N SER A 198 -14.66 -1.64 -0.65
CA SER A 198 -14.47 -1.04 -1.97
C SER A 198 -15.75 -1.02 -2.84
N SER A 199 -16.82 -1.71 -2.44
CA SER A 199 -18.12 -1.67 -3.12
C SER A 199 -18.97 -0.51 -2.62
N GLU A 200 -19.60 0.22 -3.54
CA GLU A 200 -20.47 1.35 -3.24
C GLU A 200 -21.73 0.93 -2.47
N PHE A 201 -22.32 -0.23 -2.80
CA PHE A 201 -23.58 -0.69 -2.21
C PHE A 201 -23.44 -1.11 -0.74
N SER A 202 -22.24 -1.57 -0.35
CA SER A 202 -21.99 -2.11 0.98
C SER A 202 -21.14 -1.22 1.88
N HIS A 203 -20.62 -0.12 1.36
CA HIS A 203 -19.73 0.77 2.09
C HIS A 203 -20.35 1.28 3.41
N GLU A 204 -21.62 1.67 3.39
CA GLU A 204 -22.35 2.10 4.59
C GLU A 204 -22.55 0.98 5.61
N ALA A 205 -22.77 -0.26 5.15
CA ALA A 205 -22.91 -1.41 6.03
C ALA A 205 -21.59 -1.71 6.77
N VAL A 206 -20.43 -1.57 6.09
CA VAL A 206 -19.11 -1.75 6.71
C VAL A 206 -18.87 -0.70 7.80
N LYS A 207 -19.28 0.56 7.56
CA LYS A 207 -19.13 1.65 8.54
C LYS A 207 -19.79 1.38 9.87
N THR A 208 -20.90 0.65 9.90
CA THR A 208 -21.58 0.28 11.16
C THR A 208 -20.69 -0.51 12.12
N HIS A 209 -19.64 -1.17 11.61
CA HIS A 209 -18.71 -1.98 12.39
C HIS A 209 -17.40 -1.26 12.75
N ILE A 210 -17.27 0.05 12.48
CA ILE A 210 -16.04 0.82 12.71
C ILE A 210 -15.50 0.67 14.14
N GLU A 211 -16.36 0.76 15.15
CA GLU A 211 -15.97 0.63 16.57
C GLU A 211 -15.42 -0.77 16.89
N THR A 212 -16.00 -1.81 16.26
CA THR A 212 -15.53 -3.18 16.44
C THR A 212 -14.16 -3.38 15.80
N VAL A 213 -13.90 -2.76 14.65
CA VAL A 213 -12.60 -2.80 13.97
C VAL A 213 -11.54 -2.01 14.74
N ILE A 214 -11.87 -0.83 15.28
CA ILE A 214 -10.98 -0.05 16.15
C ILE A 214 -10.61 -0.87 17.40
N ASN A 215 -11.59 -1.53 18.00
CA ASN A 215 -11.34 -2.40 19.15
C ASN A 215 -10.43 -3.58 18.79
N ALA A 216 -10.61 -4.19 17.60
CA ALA A 216 -9.72 -5.23 17.10
C ALA A 216 -8.28 -4.72 16.90
N LEU A 217 -8.10 -3.51 16.35
CA LEU A 217 -6.76 -2.91 16.21
C LEU A 217 -6.04 -2.78 17.56
N LYS A 218 -6.77 -2.35 18.61
CA LYS A 218 -6.20 -2.10 19.95
C LYS A 218 -5.98 -3.37 20.78
N THR A 219 -6.91 -4.32 20.73
CA THR A 219 -6.96 -5.43 21.69
C THR A 219 -6.40 -6.75 21.18
N GLU A 220 -6.29 -6.92 19.85
CA GLU A 220 -5.71 -8.12 19.28
C GLU A 220 -4.26 -8.29 19.72
N ARG A 221 -3.81 -9.53 19.89
CA ARG A 221 -2.40 -9.83 20.21
C ARG A 221 -1.57 -10.10 18.95
N ASP A 222 -2.23 -10.54 17.89
CA ASP A 222 -1.58 -10.94 16.66
C ASP A 222 -1.34 -9.73 15.74
N VAL A 223 -0.07 -9.52 15.38
CA VAL A 223 0.41 -8.42 14.53
C VAL A 223 -0.27 -8.44 13.15
N SER A 224 -0.47 -9.62 12.57
CA SER A 224 -1.10 -9.75 11.24
C SER A 224 -2.58 -9.36 11.27
N VAL A 225 -3.29 -9.70 12.34
CA VAL A 225 -4.70 -9.29 12.52
C VAL A 225 -4.80 -7.77 12.69
N ARG A 226 -3.90 -7.16 13.47
CA ARG A 226 -3.83 -5.69 13.60
C ARG A 226 -3.52 -5.00 12.27
N GLN A 227 -2.62 -5.56 11.45
CA GLN A 227 -2.34 -5.05 10.11
C GLN A 227 -3.60 -5.07 9.22
N ARG A 228 -4.36 -6.16 9.24
CA ARG A 228 -5.64 -6.26 8.50
C ARG A 228 -6.70 -5.29 9.03
N ALA A 229 -6.75 -5.05 10.34
CA ALA A 229 -7.64 -4.05 10.91
C ALA A 229 -7.27 -2.63 10.42
N ALA A 230 -5.97 -2.31 10.38
CA ALA A 230 -5.50 -1.03 9.84
C ALA A 230 -5.75 -0.88 8.33
N ASP A 231 -5.62 -1.95 7.54
CA ASP A 231 -6.02 -2.00 6.13
C ASP A 231 -7.52 -1.71 5.95
N LEU A 232 -8.36 -2.36 6.76
CA LEU A 232 -9.81 -2.16 6.70
C LEU A 232 -10.20 -0.73 7.09
N LEU A 233 -9.61 -0.17 8.16
CA LEU A 233 -9.84 1.22 8.57
C LEU A 233 -9.44 2.19 7.46
N TYR A 234 -8.32 1.93 6.77
CA TYR A 234 -7.91 2.73 5.62
C TYR A 234 -8.91 2.63 4.46
N ALA A 235 -9.40 1.42 4.15
CA ALA A 235 -10.33 1.18 3.04
C ALA A 235 -11.74 1.76 3.29
N MET A 236 -12.23 1.72 4.53
CA MET A 236 -13.56 2.25 4.90
C MET A 236 -13.57 3.75 5.24
N CYS A 237 -12.40 4.40 5.19
CA CYS A 237 -12.25 5.80 5.56
C CYS A 237 -12.87 6.72 4.50
N ASP A 238 -13.68 7.67 4.96
CA ASP A 238 -14.33 8.70 4.17
C ASP A 238 -14.27 10.07 4.88
N ARG A 239 -14.86 11.10 4.27
CA ARG A 239 -14.88 12.46 4.86
C ARG A 239 -15.60 12.54 6.21
N SER A 240 -16.55 11.64 6.49
CA SER A 240 -17.35 11.67 7.72
C SER A 240 -16.58 11.10 8.93
N ASN A 241 -15.79 10.05 8.69
CA ASN A 241 -15.12 9.28 9.75
C ASN A 241 -13.60 9.51 9.82
N ALA A 242 -12.99 10.23 8.86
CA ALA A 242 -11.54 10.45 8.79
C ALA A 242 -10.93 10.96 10.10
N LYS A 243 -11.55 11.94 10.76
CA LYS A 243 -11.03 12.50 12.02
C LYS A 243 -10.96 11.44 13.13
N GLN A 244 -11.98 10.60 13.24
CA GLN A 244 -12.04 9.51 14.22
C GLN A 244 -10.99 8.44 13.91
N ILE A 245 -10.92 7.98 12.65
CA ILE A 245 -9.98 6.93 12.24
C ILE A 245 -8.53 7.38 12.45
N VAL A 246 -8.18 8.59 11.99
CA VAL A 246 -6.82 9.15 12.15
C VAL A 246 -6.44 9.29 13.61
N ALA A 247 -7.33 9.79 14.48
CA ALA A 247 -7.07 9.91 15.91
C ALA A 247 -6.78 8.53 16.54
N GLU A 248 -7.53 7.51 16.16
CA GLU A 248 -7.35 6.15 16.68
C GLU A 248 -6.09 5.47 16.13
N MET A 249 -5.76 5.69 14.86
CA MET A 249 -4.50 5.22 14.27
C MET A 249 -3.29 5.88 14.93
N LEU A 250 -3.36 7.18 15.24
CA LEU A 250 -2.31 7.90 15.97
C LEU A 250 -2.17 7.38 17.42
N SER A 251 -3.27 7.14 18.11
CA SER A 251 -3.25 6.56 19.46
C SER A 251 -2.62 5.17 19.48
N TYR A 252 -2.96 4.32 18.50
CA TYR A 252 -2.33 3.01 18.37
C TYR A 252 -0.84 3.10 18.00
N LEU A 253 -0.44 4.08 17.19
CA LEU A 253 0.96 4.28 16.76
C LEU A 253 1.94 4.46 17.94
N GLU A 254 1.50 5.03 19.06
CA GLU A 254 2.32 5.21 20.27
C GLU A 254 2.79 3.87 20.86
N THR A 255 1.94 2.83 20.77
CA THR A 255 2.21 1.50 21.34
C THR A 255 2.50 0.43 20.29
N ALA A 256 2.40 0.77 19.01
CA ALA A 256 2.56 -0.16 17.90
C ALA A 256 3.99 -0.69 17.77
N ASP A 257 4.10 -1.94 17.30
CA ASP A 257 5.38 -2.59 16.97
C ASP A 257 6.08 -1.91 15.79
N TYR A 258 7.41 -1.85 15.83
CA TYR A 258 8.23 -1.15 14.83
C TYR A 258 8.01 -1.59 13.38
N SER A 259 7.62 -2.85 13.15
CA SER A 259 7.38 -3.39 11.81
C SER A 259 6.14 -2.80 11.12
N ILE A 260 5.12 -2.36 11.88
CA ILE A 260 3.87 -1.82 11.33
C ILE A 260 3.96 -0.30 11.17
N ARG A 261 4.78 0.39 11.99
CA ARG A 261 4.80 1.86 12.09
C ARG A 261 4.98 2.54 10.74
N GLU A 262 5.91 2.10 9.91
CA GLU A 262 6.20 2.75 8.63
C GLU A 262 5.00 2.71 7.67
N GLU A 263 4.31 1.57 7.56
CA GLU A 263 3.13 1.44 6.72
C GLU A 263 1.96 2.26 7.28
N MET A 264 1.80 2.27 8.61
CA MET A 264 0.73 3.01 9.27
C MET A 264 0.92 4.52 9.16
N VAL A 265 2.14 5.02 9.31
CA VAL A 265 2.51 6.43 9.11
C VAL A 265 2.13 6.87 7.69
N LEU A 266 2.44 6.03 6.69
CA LEU A 266 2.11 6.32 5.30
C LEU A 266 0.58 6.39 5.08
N LYS A 267 -0.18 5.44 5.63
CA LYS A 267 -1.65 5.45 5.56
C LYS A 267 -2.24 6.67 6.25
N VAL A 268 -1.79 7.03 7.45
CA VAL A 268 -2.26 8.22 8.18
C VAL A 268 -2.01 9.49 7.38
N ALA A 269 -0.81 9.64 6.80
CA ALA A 269 -0.48 10.80 5.96
C ALA A 269 -1.40 10.90 4.73
N ILE A 270 -1.67 9.79 4.04
CA ILE A 270 -2.58 9.76 2.87
C ILE A 270 -4.01 10.11 3.28
N LEU A 271 -4.53 9.52 4.36
CA LEU A 271 -5.89 9.79 4.83
C LEU A 271 -6.07 11.25 5.25
N ALA A 272 -5.06 11.81 5.93
CA ALA A 272 -5.05 13.20 6.33
C ALA A 272 -5.07 14.13 5.11
N GLU A 273 -4.23 13.88 4.09
CA GLU A 273 -4.21 14.69 2.87
C GLU A 273 -5.52 14.57 2.08
N LYS A 274 -6.02 13.35 1.87
CA LYS A 274 -7.18 13.07 1.03
C LYS A 274 -8.49 13.62 1.61
N TYR A 275 -8.66 13.56 2.93
CA TYR A 275 -9.92 13.89 3.60
C TYR A 275 -9.85 15.18 4.44
N ALA A 276 -8.78 15.96 4.33
CA ALA A 276 -8.71 17.28 4.95
C ALA A 276 -9.77 18.23 4.36
N VAL A 277 -10.69 18.67 5.22
CA VAL A 277 -11.58 19.82 4.95
C VAL A 277 -10.99 21.10 5.51
N ASP A 278 -10.38 20.99 6.69
CA ASP A 278 -9.64 22.05 7.37
C ASP A 278 -8.16 21.68 7.39
N TYR A 279 -7.33 22.52 6.78
CA TYR A 279 -5.88 22.28 6.69
C TYR A 279 -5.16 22.52 8.02
N SER A 280 -5.79 23.20 8.99
CA SER A 280 -5.28 23.30 10.36
C SER A 280 -5.21 21.90 11.00
N TRP A 281 -6.27 21.11 10.82
CA TRP A 281 -6.32 19.71 11.25
C TRP A 281 -5.28 18.83 10.53
N TYR A 282 -5.02 19.09 9.24
CA TYR A 282 -3.97 18.39 8.50
C TYR A 282 -2.58 18.67 9.11
N VAL A 283 -2.26 19.94 9.35
CA VAL A 283 -1.00 20.35 9.99
C VAL A 283 -0.86 19.69 11.36
N ASP A 284 -1.89 19.73 12.21
CA ASP A 284 -1.85 19.09 13.53
C ASP A 284 -1.62 17.57 13.44
N THR A 285 -2.25 16.92 12.46
CA THR A 285 -2.12 15.48 12.24
C THR A 285 -0.68 15.12 11.86
N ILE A 286 -0.09 15.83 10.90
CA ILE A 286 1.27 15.54 10.43
C ILE A 286 2.31 15.89 11.50
N LEU A 287 2.14 16.99 12.24
CA LEU A 287 3.06 17.34 13.32
C LEU A 287 3.00 16.33 14.47
N ASN A 288 1.80 15.84 14.83
CA ASN A 288 1.67 14.75 15.79
C ASN A 288 2.28 13.44 15.27
N LEU A 289 2.15 13.16 13.98
CA LEU A 289 2.76 12.00 13.34
C LEU A 289 4.29 12.03 13.45
N ILE A 290 4.91 13.19 13.19
CA ILE A 290 6.35 13.42 13.33
C ILE A 290 6.78 13.33 14.81
N ARG A 291 5.95 13.83 15.74
CA ARG A 291 6.21 13.77 17.18
C ARG A 291 6.25 12.31 17.69
N ILE A 292 5.32 11.46 17.25
CA ILE A 292 5.17 10.09 17.75
C ILE A 292 6.12 9.12 17.04
N ALA A 293 6.23 9.20 15.71
CA ALA A 293 6.91 8.21 14.88
C ALA A 293 7.87 8.83 13.86
N GLY A 294 8.56 9.91 14.25
CA GLY A 294 9.42 10.70 13.37
C GLY A 294 10.45 9.90 12.58
N ASP A 295 11.02 8.83 13.16
CA ASP A 295 12.01 7.96 12.50
C ASP A 295 11.43 7.22 11.28
N TYR A 296 10.12 6.95 11.30
CA TYR A 296 9.39 6.23 10.26
C TYR A 296 8.69 7.17 9.27
N VAL A 297 8.75 8.48 9.51
CA VAL A 297 8.22 9.49 8.58
C VAL A 297 9.17 9.62 7.41
N SER A 298 8.68 9.21 6.23
CA SER A 298 9.46 9.34 5.00
C SER A 298 9.56 10.79 4.52
N GLU A 299 10.57 11.07 3.69
CA GLU A 299 10.83 12.44 3.25
C GLU A 299 9.67 13.09 2.49
N GLU A 300 8.96 12.29 1.69
CA GLU A 300 7.78 12.73 0.93
C GLU A 300 6.70 13.33 1.83
N VAL A 301 6.51 12.81 3.05
CA VAL A 301 5.47 13.28 3.98
C VAL A 301 5.80 14.68 4.48
N TRP A 302 7.04 14.92 4.89
CA TRP A 302 7.43 16.23 5.42
C TRP A 302 7.71 17.27 4.32
N TYR A 303 8.08 16.85 3.11
CA TYR A 303 8.06 17.72 1.94
C TYR A 303 6.64 18.17 1.62
N ARG A 304 5.67 17.26 1.69
CA ARG A 304 4.28 17.55 1.35
C ARG A 304 3.63 18.55 2.30
N VAL A 305 3.87 18.45 3.61
CA VAL A 305 3.35 19.44 4.57
C VAL A 305 3.90 20.84 4.29
N ILE A 306 5.19 20.97 3.96
CA ILE A 306 5.77 22.27 3.60
C ILE A 306 5.12 22.83 2.33
N GLN A 307 4.92 22.00 1.30
CA GLN A 307 4.25 22.41 0.05
C GLN A 307 2.82 22.91 0.30
N ILE A 308 2.06 22.19 1.12
CA ILE A 308 0.68 22.56 1.45
C ILE A 308 0.65 23.87 2.23
N VAL A 309 1.53 24.05 3.21
CA VAL A 309 1.58 25.29 4.02
C VAL A 309 2.01 26.50 3.16
N ILE A 310 2.94 26.34 2.23
CA ILE A 310 3.31 27.44 1.30
C ILE A 310 2.14 27.81 0.40
N ASN A 311 1.46 26.81 -0.19
CA ASN A 311 0.39 27.06 -1.15
C ASN A 311 -0.90 27.61 -0.50
N ARG A 312 -1.00 27.63 0.83
CA ARG A 312 -2.21 27.98 1.59
C ARG A 312 -1.94 29.01 2.67
N ASP A 313 -2.26 30.26 2.34
CA ASP A 313 -2.03 31.42 3.21
C ASP A 313 -2.82 31.37 4.53
N ASP A 314 -3.99 30.74 4.52
CA ASP A 314 -4.88 30.65 5.67
C ASP A 314 -4.30 29.86 6.85
N VAL A 315 -3.37 28.93 6.59
CA VAL A 315 -2.77 28.07 7.63
C VAL A 315 -1.35 28.45 8.02
N GLN A 316 -0.70 29.38 7.33
CA GLN A 316 0.71 29.73 7.56
C GLN A 316 0.97 30.20 8.99
N GLY A 317 0.17 31.15 9.49
CA GLY A 317 0.30 31.68 10.86
C GLY A 317 0.03 30.61 11.93
N TYR A 318 -0.95 29.74 11.68
CA TYR A 318 -1.25 28.61 12.57
C TYR A 318 -0.08 27.61 12.60
N ALA A 319 0.41 27.21 11.43
CA ALA A 319 1.54 26.28 11.31
C ALA A 319 2.80 26.83 11.98
N ALA A 320 3.13 28.11 11.80
CA ALA A 320 4.27 28.75 12.46
C ALA A 320 4.16 28.67 13.99
N LYS A 321 2.98 28.98 14.54
CA LYS A 321 2.73 28.90 15.99
C LYS A 321 2.83 27.47 16.51
N THR A 322 2.13 26.53 15.89
CA THR A 322 2.08 25.13 16.35
C THR A 322 3.44 24.46 16.29
N VAL A 323 4.24 24.74 15.24
CA VAL A 323 5.59 24.20 15.14
C VAL A 323 6.55 24.86 16.13
N PHE A 324 6.42 26.17 16.37
CA PHE A 324 7.19 26.86 17.41
C PHE A 324 6.96 26.23 18.79
N GLU A 325 5.70 26.00 19.16
CA GLU A 325 5.33 25.33 20.42
C GLU A 325 5.87 23.89 20.47
N ALA A 326 5.78 23.14 19.37
CA ALA A 326 6.29 21.77 19.30
C ALA A 326 7.83 21.69 19.45
N LEU A 327 8.57 22.68 18.93
CA LEU A 327 10.03 22.74 19.02
C LEU A 327 10.55 23.07 20.43
N GLN A 328 9.73 23.69 21.29
CA GLN A 328 10.10 23.97 22.68
C GLN A 328 10.28 22.70 23.51
N ALA A 329 9.71 21.56 23.06
CA ALA A 329 9.93 20.29 23.72
C ALA A 329 11.43 19.92 23.73
N PRO A 330 11.99 19.50 24.88
CA PRO A 330 13.38 19.05 24.95
C PRO A 330 13.64 17.85 24.02
N ALA A 331 12.69 16.91 24.00
CA ALA A 331 12.69 15.76 23.10
C ALA A 331 11.93 16.10 21.81
N CYS A 332 12.67 16.51 20.78
CA CYS A 332 12.14 16.76 19.44
C CYS A 332 12.85 15.86 18.42
N HIS A 333 12.09 15.22 17.56
CA HIS A 333 12.66 14.43 16.47
C HIS A 333 13.28 15.35 15.40
N GLU A 334 14.31 14.88 14.70
CA GLU A 334 15.03 15.68 13.70
C GLU A 334 14.12 16.19 12.55
N ASN A 335 13.20 15.36 12.06
CA ASN A 335 12.22 15.78 11.05
C ASN A 335 11.33 16.94 11.53
N MET A 336 11.08 17.09 12.83
CA MET A 336 10.39 18.25 13.38
C MET A 336 11.24 19.52 13.26
N VAL A 337 12.55 19.41 13.50
CA VAL A 337 13.50 20.52 13.32
C VAL A 337 13.61 20.93 11.85
N LYS A 338 13.56 19.97 10.92
CA LYS A 338 13.51 20.28 9.48
C LYS A 338 12.25 21.08 9.11
N VAL A 339 11.08 20.55 9.44
CA VAL A 339 9.79 21.21 9.13
C VAL A 339 9.71 22.57 9.81
N GLY A 340 10.09 22.66 11.09
CA GLY A 340 10.04 23.91 11.83
C GLY A 340 11.07 24.94 11.44
N GLY A 341 12.30 24.53 11.13
CA GLY A 341 13.32 25.43 10.59
C GLY A 341 12.86 26.07 9.29
N TYR A 342 12.23 25.30 8.40
CA TYR A 342 11.71 25.80 7.14
C TYR A 342 10.49 26.72 7.34
N ILE A 343 9.48 26.27 8.10
CA ILE A 343 8.24 27.05 8.33
C ILE A 343 8.53 28.35 9.07
N LEU A 344 9.37 28.34 10.11
CA LEU A 344 9.74 29.59 10.79
C LEU A 344 10.59 30.49 9.88
N GLY A 345 11.45 29.90 9.03
CA GLY A 345 12.24 30.64 8.05
C GLY A 345 11.41 31.47 7.06
N GLU A 346 10.25 30.96 6.64
CA GLU A 346 9.32 31.68 5.76
C GLU A 346 8.32 32.55 6.53
N PHE A 347 7.65 31.97 7.53
CA PHE A 347 6.44 32.51 8.16
C PHE A 347 6.62 32.91 9.62
N GLY A 348 7.85 32.90 10.13
CA GLY A 348 8.17 33.30 11.51
C GLY A 348 7.85 34.78 11.80
N ASN A 349 7.77 35.61 10.76
CA ASN A 349 7.33 37.01 10.83
C ASN A 349 5.89 37.16 11.34
N LEU A 350 5.00 36.21 10.99
CA LEU A 350 3.59 36.24 11.41
C LEU A 350 3.39 36.07 12.91
N ILE A 351 4.32 35.40 13.59
CA ILE A 351 4.27 35.13 15.03
C ILE A 351 5.26 35.98 15.84
N ALA A 352 6.10 36.79 15.18
CA ALA A 352 7.11 37.61 15.84
C ALA A 352 6.54 38.75 16.71
N GLY A 353 5.26 39.08 16.55
CA GLY A 353 4.57 40.11 17.34
C GLY A 353 4.28 39.71 18.79
N ASP A 354 4.26 38.41 19.12
CA ASP A 354 4.12 37.95 20.50
C ASP A 354 5.51 37.92 21.18
N PRO A 355 5.70 38.56 22.35
CA PRO A 355 6.96 38.54 23.09
C PRO A 355 7.51 37.13 23.35
N ARG A 356 6.64 36.12 23.49
CA ARG A 356 7.01 34.72 23.71
C ARG A 356 7.66 34.08 22.49
N SER A 357 7.35 34.55 21.30
CA SER A 357 7.89 34.09 20.01
C SER A 357 8.63 35.21 19.29
N SER A 358 9.29 36.09 20.04
CA SER A 358 10.13 37.13 19.44
C SER A 358 11.22 36.54 18.54
N PRO A 359 11.71 37.28 17.53
CA PRO A 359 12.71 36.79 16.57
C PRO A 359 13.95 36.18 17.23
N LEU A 360 14.44 36.81 18.30
CA LEU A 360 15.59 36.31 19.05
C LEU A 360 15.29 34.97 19.75
N VAL A 361 14.09 34.80 20.31
CA VAL A 361 13.67 33.53 20.93
C VAL A 361 13.53 32.44 19.88
N GLN A 362 12.93 32.74 18.72
CA GLN A 362 12.84 31.80 17.61
C GLN A 362 14.24 31.35 17.15
N PHE A 363 15.15 32.30 16.97
CA PHE A 363 16.53 32.01 16.56
C PHE A 363 17.25 31.13 17.59
N ASN A 364 17.21 31.52 18.87
CA ASN A 364 17.87 30.77 19.95
C ASN A 364 17.30 29.35 20.08
N LEU A 365 15.99 29.18 19.88
CA LEU A 365 15.34 27.87 19.88
C LEU A 365 15.90 26.98 18.77
N LEU A 366 15.93 27.46 17.52
CA LEU A 366 16.51 26.71 16.39
C LEU A 366 18.02 26.45 16.59
N HIS A 367 18.76 27.43 17.10
CA HIS A 367 20.19 27.31 17.32
C HIS A 367 20.56 26.32 18.43
N SER A 368 19.71 26.20 19.46
CA SER A 368 19.90 25.19 20.52
C SER A 368 19.87 23.76 19.97
N LYS A 369 19.13 23.51 18.88
CA LYS A 369 19.01 22.20 18.24
C LYS A 369 20.02 21.99 17.11
N PHE A 370 20.63 23.06 16.58
CA PHE A 370 21.52 23.03 15.42
C PHE A 370 22.66 22.02 15.54
N HIS A 371 23.37 22.02 16.67
CA HIS A 371 24.56 21.18 16.87
C HIS A 371 24.25 19.68 17.03
N LEU A 372 22.99 19.33 17.34
CA LEU A 372 22.54 17.97 17.56
C LEU A 372 21.96 17.31 16.29
N CYS A 373 21.77 18.08 15.22
CA CYS A 373 21.13 17.60 13.99
C CYS A 373 22.15 17.16 12.92
N SER A 374 21.69 16.37 11.96
CA SER A 374 22.51 15.92 10.83
C SER A 374 22.91 17.07 9.90
N VAL A 375 23.85 16.80 8.98
CA VAL A 375 24.32 17.77 7.99
C VAL A 375 23.18 18.39 7.16
N PRO A 376 22.26 17.62 6.53
CA PRO A 376 21.15 18.19 5.78
C PRO A 376 20.28 19.16 6.58
N THR A 377 19.99 18.83 7.85
CA THR A 377 19.18 19.67 8.72
C THR A 377 19.92 20.96 9.09
N ARG A 378 21.22 20.88 9.36
CA ARG A 378 22.04 22.09 9.59
C ARG A 378 22.10 22.98 8.36
N ALA A 379 22.22 22.40 7.16
CA ALA A 379 22.19 23.17 5.91
C ALA A 379 20.86 23.90 5.73
N LEU A 380 19.74 23.24 6.04
CA LEU A 380 18.41 23.83 6.04
C LEU A 380 18.28 24.98 7.05
N LEU A 381 18.79 24.79 8.28
CA LEU A 381 18.77 25.82 9.32
C LEU A 381 19.61 27.04 8.95
N LEU A 382 20.75 26.87 8.27
CA LEU A 382 21.53 28.00 7.75
C LEU A 382 20.71 28.85 6.77
N SER A 383 19.88 28.21 5.92
CA SER A 383 18.97 28.93 5.02
C SER A 383 17.87 29.66 5.79
N ALA A 384 17.37 29.09 6.88
CA ALA A 384 16.43 29.79 7.77
C ALA A 384 17.09 31.00 8.46
N TYR A 385 18.36 30.88 8.88
CA TYR A 385 19.09 31.98 9.52
C TYR A 385 19.29 33.18 8.62
N ILE A 386 19.64 32.97 7.35
CA ILE A 386 19.79 34.09 6.42
C ILE A 386 18.43 34.76 6.12
N LYS A 387 17.33 33.99 6.09
CA LYS A 387 15.98 34.55 6.01
C LYS A 387 15.62 35.37 7.24
N PHE A 388 16.03 34.94 8.44
CA PHE A 388 15.84 35.72 9.67
C PHE A 388 16.59 37.05 9.63
N ILE A 389 17.77 37.11 8.99
CA ILE A 389 18.49 38.38 8.79
C ILE A 389 17.68 39.33 7.91
N ASN A 390 16.99 38.81 6.87
CA ASN A 390 16.12 39.61 6.01
C ASN A 390 14.86 40.10 6.75
N LEU A 391 14.16 39.18 7.41
CA LEU A 391 12.89 39.45 8.08
C LEU A 391 13.05 40.31 9.34
N PHE A 392 14.13 40.11 10.10
CA PHE A 392 14.34 40.72 11.42
C PHE A 392 15.74 41.37 11.53
N PRO A 393 15.88 42.65 11.15
CA PRO A 393 17.15 43.37 11.23
C PRO A 393 17.77 43.40 12.63
N GLU A 394 16.95 43.30 13.68
CA GLU A 394 17.39 43.26 15.08
C GLU A 394 18.21 42.01 15.46
N THR A 395 17.97 40.87 14.79
CA THR A 395 18.71 39.62 15.05
C THR A 395 19.99 39.50 14.24
N LYS A 396 20.20 40.41 13.27
CA LYS A 396 21.30 40.35 12.29
C LYS A 396 22.67 40.19 12.95
N ALA A 397 22.98 40.99 13.98
CA ALA A 397 24.28 40.97 14.63
C ALA A 397 24.60 39.59 15.24
N THR A 398 23.65 39.02 15.98
CA THR A 398 23.77 37.71 16.62
C THR A 398 23.94 36.59 15.59
N ILE A 399 23.13 36.60 14.53
CA ILE A 399 23.21 35.58 13.48
C ILE A 399 24.54 35.68 12.72
N GLN A 400 25.02 36.89 12.43
CA GLN A 400 26.31 37.09 11.77
C GLN A 400 27.49 36.62 12.62
N GLU A 401 27.42 36.74 13.94
CA GLU A 401 28.43 36.17 14.84
C GLU A 401 28.47 34.64 14.72
N VAL A 402 27.30 34.00 14.75
CA VAL A 402 27.18 32.54 14.57
C VAL A 402 27.67 32.08 13.19
N LEU A 403 27.34 32.80 12.12
CA LEU A 403 27.84 32.49 10.76
C LEU A 403 29.35 32.74 10.63
N ARG A 404 29.92 33.65 11.44
CA ARG A 404 31.34 33.98 11.44
C ARG A 404 32.18 33.00 12.27
N CYS A 405 31.56 32.23 13.16
CA CYS A 405 32.26 31.24 13.98
C CYS A 405 33.07 30.25 13.11
N ASP A 406 34.26 29.89 13.61
CA ASP A 406 35.17 28.98 12.91
C ASP A 406 34.55 27.61 12.64
N SER A 407 33.64 27.15 13.51
CA SER A 407 32.87 25.91 13.35
C SER A 407 31.98 25.89 12.09
N GLN A 408 31.59 27.07 11.59
CA GLN A 408 30.75 27.21 10.40
C GLN A 408 31.60 27.53 9.16
N ILE A 409 32.54 28.48 9.23
CA ILE A 409 33.39 28.87 8.10
C ILE A 409 34.39 27.77 7.71
N ARG A 410 34.94 27.06 8.69
CA ARG A 410 35.96 26.01 8.48
C ARG A 410 35.35 24.61 8.68
N ASN A 411 34.04 24.48 8.40
CA ASN A 411 33.36 23.20 8.49
C ASN A 411 33.98 22.21 7.49
N SER A 412 34.09 20.94 7.88
CA SER A 412 34.60 19.88 7.00
C SER A 412 33.63 19.51 5.90
N ASP A 413 32.33 19.78 6.09
CA ASP A 413 31.30 19.53 5.10
C ASP A 413 31.17 20.70 4.12
N VAL A 414 31.22 20.40 2.83
CA VAL A 414 31.24 21.40 1.74
C VAL A 414 29.93 22.19 1.69
N GLU A 415 28.77 21.55 1.87
CA GLU A 415 27.46 22.22 1.81
C GLU A 415 27.30 23.20 2.98
N LEU A 416 27.70 22.82 4.19
CA LEU A 416 27.65 23.70 5.35
C LEU A 416 28.61 24.88 5.20
N GLN A 417 29.84 24.62 4.76
CA GLN A 417 30.83 25.66 4.53
C GLN A 417 30.37 26.65 3.46
N GLN A 418 29.88 26.15 2.32
CA GLN A 418 29.41 26.98 1.22
C GLN A 418 28.30 27.91 1.67
N ARG A 419 27.24 27.36 2.29
CA ARG A 419 26.10 28.16 2.80
C ARG A 419 26.55 29.17 3.85
N ALA A 420 27.39 28.77 4.80
CA ALA A 420 27.86 29.69 5.85
C ALA A 420 28.62 30.88 5.27
N VAL A 421 29.54 30.64 4.33
CA VAL A 421 30.36 31.69 3.71
C VAL A 421 29.50 32.58 2.80
N GLU A 422 28.66 31.99 1.95
CA GLU A 422 27.76 32.75 1.07
C GLU A 422 26.81 33.65 1.86
N TYR A 423 26.13 33.10 2.87
CA TYR A 423 25.18 33.85 3.68
C TYR A 423 25.85 34.93 4.53
N LEU A 424 27.06 34.67 5.05
CA LEU A 424 27.85 35.69 5.74
C LEU A 424 28.25 36.84 4.80
N LYS A 425 28.69 36.52 3.58
CA LYS A 425 29.08 37.54 2.59
C LYS A 425 27.88 38.31 2.07
N LEU A 426 26.76 37.63 1.80
CA LEU A 426 25.50 38.25 1.40
C LEU A 426 25.02 39.24 2.47
N SER A 427 25.00 38.84 3.75
CA SER A 427 24.54 39.72 4.83
C SER A 427 25.49 40.91 5.14
N SER A 428 26.77 40.82 4.75
CA SER A 428 27.78 41.83 5.03
C SER A 428 28.02 42.81 3.87
N ILE A 429 27.90 42.36 2.62
CA ILE A 429 28.29 43.13 1.43
C ILE A 429 27.08 43.63 0.65
N ALA A 430 25.99 42.85 0.59
CA ALA A 430 24.83 43.21 -0.21
C ALA A 430 24.06 44.39 0.41
N SER A 431 23.47 45.23 -0.45
CA SER A 431 22.49 46.22 -0.02
C SER A 431 21.21 45.54 0.48
N THR A 432 20.46 46.24 1.31
CA THR A 432 19.19 45.74 1.87
C THR A 432 18.22 45.34 0.76
N ASP A 433 18.14 46.11 -0.31
CA ASP A 433 17.24 45.84 -1.44
C ASP A 433 17.62 44.54 -2.16
N VAL A 434 18.91 44.32 -2.44
CA VAL A 434 19.39 43.09 -3.08
C VAL A 434 19.16 41.88 -2.17
N LEU A 435 19.39 42.03 -0.87
CA LEU A 435 19.17 40.97 0.10
C LEU A 435 17.68 40.60 0.17
N ALA A 436 16.78 41.59 0.14
CA ALA A 436 15.34 41.38 0.13
C ALA A 436 14.86 40.73 -1.18
N THR A 437 15.40 41.11 -2.34
CA THR A 437 15.06 40.48 -3.63
C THR A 437 15.53 39.03 -3.72
N VAL A 438 16.72 38.70 -3.19
CA VAL A 438 17.24 37.32 -3.21
C VAL A 438 16.46 36.42 -2.25
N LEU A 439 15.94 36.98 -1.16
CA LEU A 439 15.23 36.26 -0.10
C LEU A 439 13.75 36.61 -0.05
N GLU A 440 13.16 36.89 -1.22
CA GLU A 440 11.73 37.13 -1.38
C GLU A 440 10.94 35.85 -1.05
N GLU A 441 9.64 36.03 -0.80
CA GLU A 441 8.72 34.92 -0.52
C GLU A 441 8.78 33.87 -1.64
N MET A 442 8.92 32.61 -1.24
CA MET A 442 9.04 31.51 -2.19
C MET A 442 7.76 31.37 -3.03
N PRO A 443 7.86 31.28 -4.36
CA PRO A 443 6.68 31.04 -5.20
C PRO A 443 5.96 29.74 -4.81
N PRO A 444 4.63 29.67 -5.01
CA PRO A 444 3.87 28.48 -4.72
C PRO A 444 4.34 27.30 -5.56
N PHE A 445 4.30 26.10 -4.97
CA PHE A 445 4.67 24.88 -5.66
C PHE A 445 3.63 24.50 -6.71
N PRO A 446 4.06 24.00 -7.90
CA PRO A 446 3.13 23.46 -8.88
C PRO A 446 2.43 22.22 -8.33
N GLU A 447 1.16 22.03 -8.69
CA GLU A 447 0.42 20.83 -8.34
C GLU A 447 1.07 19.61 -9.02
N ARG A 448 1.52 18.65 -8.20
CA ARG A 448 2.08 17.37 -8.64
C ARG A 448 1.26 16.24 -8.03
N GLU A 449 1.19 15.12 -8.73
CA GLU A 449 0.64 13.87 -8.18
C GLU A 449 1.35 13.52 -6.87
N SER A 450 0.58 13.08 -5.86
CA SER A 450 1.10 12.79 -4.52
C SER A 450 2.14 11.66 -4.56
N SER A 451 3.41 12.01 -4.41
CA SER A 451 4.54 11.06 -4.34
C SER A 451 4.34 9.99 -3.26
N ILE A 452 3.63 10.35 -2.20
CA ILE A 452 3.23 9.49 -1.08
C ILE A 452 2.43 8.26 -1.55
N LEU A 453 1.49 8.44 -2.48
CA LEU A 453 0.70 7.33 -3.05
C LEU A 453 1.55 6.43 -3.94
N ALA A 454 2.44 7.01 -4.74
CA ALA A 454 3.36 6.24 -5.58
C ALA A 454 4.28 5.34 -4.74
N LYS A 455 4.72 5.82 -3.57
CA LYS A 455 5.52 5.03 -2.64
C LYS A 455 4.73 3.89 -1.99
N LEU A 456 3.48 4.12 -1.60
CA LEU A 456 2.61 3.05 -1.08
C LEU A 456 2.42 1.95 -2.13
N LYS A 457 2.17 2.33 -3.40
CA LYS A 457 2.02 1.40 -4.54
C LYS A 457 3.31 0.61 -4.78
N LYS A 458 4.48 1.26 -4.73
CA LYS A 458 5.78 0.59 -4.84
C LYS A 458 6.02 -0.43 -3.72
N LYS A 459 5.54 -0.16 -2.51
CA LYS A 459 5.73 -1.04 -1.34
C LYS A 459 4.81 -2.27 -1.34
N LYS A 460 3.58 -2.16 -1.85
CA LYS A 460 2.62 -3.29 -1.92
C LYS A 460 2.86 -4.24 -3.12
N GLY A 461 3.74 -3.87 -4.05
CA GLY A 461 4.00 -4.64 -5.28
C GLY A 461 2.81 -4.62 -6.26
N PRO A 462 3.03 -4.96 -7.54
CA PRO A 462 2.04 -4.79 -8.62
C PRO A 462 0.84 -5.76 -8.59
N GLY A 463 0.58 -6.47 -7.48
CA GLY A 463 -0.43 -7.54 -7.41
C GLY A 463 -1.52 -7.39 -6.33
N ALA A 464 -1.53 -6.33 -5.53
CA ALA A 464 -2.41 -6.21 -4.36
C ALA A 464 -3.36 -5.00 -4.39
N VAL A 465 -3.53 -4.35 -5.54
CA VAL A 465 -4.52 -3.28 -5.73
C VAL A 465 -5.43 -3.72 -6.86
N SER A 466 -6.67 -4.06 -6.53
CA SER A 466 -7.74 -4.28 -7.51
C SER A 466 -7.87 -3.05 -8.41
N ALA A 467 -8.15 -3.31 -9.69
CA ALA A 467 -8.09 -2.37 -10.82
C ALA A 467 -9.14 -1.23 -10.81
N THR A 468 -9.57 -0.76 -9.63
CA THR A 468 -10.71 0.15 -9.47
C THR A 468 -10.33 1.62 -9.25
N GLU A 469 -9.04 1.96 -9.14
CA GLU A 469 -8.60 3.37 -9.03
C GLU A 469 -8.38 4.06 -10.40
N LEU A 470 -8.65 3.39 -11.53
CA LEU A 470 -8.36 3.91 -12.87
C LEU A 470 -9.53 4.60 -13.57
N ASP A 471 -10.76 4.55 -13.04
CA ASP A 471 -11.95 5.08 -13.74
C ASP A 471 -12.51 6.40 -13.17
N ASP A 472 -12.03 6.86 -12.02
CA ASP A 472 -12.59 8.06 -11.37
C ASP A 472 -11.96 9.38 -11.90
N SER A 473 -10.76 9.33 -12.49
CA SER A 473 -10.07 10.51 -13.03
C SER A 473 -10.51 10.92 -14.44
N LYS A 474 -11.47 10.22 -15.06
CA LYS A 474 -11.96 10.52 -16.41
C LYS A 474 -13.34 11.19 -16.47
N ARG A 475 -14.03 11.38 -15.34
CA ARG A 475 -15.41 11.90 -15.33
C ARG A 475 -15.59 13.33 -14.84
N GLU A 476 -14.55 14.00 -14.36
CA GLU A 476 -14.59 15.44 -14.05
C GLU A 476 -13.81 16.25 -15.08
N GLY A 477 -14.47 16.50 -16.22
CA GLY A 477 -14.01 17.38 -17.29
C GLY A 477 -15.19 17.89 -18.09
N GLY A 478 -16.12 18.55 -17.39
CA GLY A 478 -17.35 19.12 -17.97
C GLY A 478 -17.08 20.36 -18.83
N GLU A 479 -17.52 20.23 -20.08
CA GLU A 479 -17.96 21.21 -21.08
C GLU A 479 -18.02 22.70 -20.70
N LEU A 480 -17.44 23.56 -21.56
CA LEU A 480 -17.91 24.93 -21.86
C LEU A 480 -17.48 25.38 -23.28
N ASN A 481 -18.45 25.33 -24.19
CA ASN A 481 -18.77 26.28 -25.29
C ASN A 481 -17.94 26.40 -26.60
N GLY A 482 -18.48 25.86 -27.70
CA GLY A 482 -19.25 26.65 -28.70
C GLY A 482 -18.56 27.32 -29.91
N GLY A 483 -18.57 26.65 -31.08
CA GLY A 483 -18.71 27.19 -32.48
C GLY A 483 -17.52 27.94 -33.09
N GLY A 484 -17.05 27.75 -34.33
CA GLY A 484 -17.46 26.98 -35.51
C GLY A 484 -17.14 27.82 -36.76
N ASP A 485 -16.22 27.39 -37.64
CA ASP A 485 -16.34 27.47 -39.12
C ASP A 485 -15.20 26.74 -39.86
N ARG A 486 -15.53 26.34 -41.09
CA ARG A 486 -14.88 25.52 -42.15
C ARG A 486 -13.39 25.83 -42.41
N GLY A 487 -12.53 24.84 -42.69
CA GLY A 487 -12.42 24.10 -43.96
C GLY A 487 -10.92 23.92 -44.32
N PRO A 488 -10.55 22.97 -45.22
CA PRO A 488 -9.38 22.11 -45.04
C PRO A 488 -8.17 22.49 -45.90
N ASP A 489 -6.96 22.08 -45.48
CA ASP A 489 -5.85 21.84 -46.39
C ASP A 489 -4.84 20.83 -45.84
N ALA A 490 -4.17 20.18 -46.78
CA ALA A 490 -3.64 18.83 -46.71
C ALA A 490 -2.15 18.71 -46.34
N ALA A 491 -1.76 17.44 -46.15
CA ALA A 491 -0.45 16.84 -46.39
C ALA A 491 0.65 17.00 -45.32
N GLY A 492 1.20 15.85 -44.89
CA GLY A 492 2.41 15.78 -44.08
C GLY A 492 2.69 14.40 -43.49
N MET A 493 3.01 13.44 -44.35
CA MET A 493 3.47 12.08 -43.98
C MET A 493 4.87 12.13 -43.32
N ALA A 494 5.00 11.39 -42.22
CA ALA A 494 6.16 10.66 -41.67
C ALA A 494 7.60 11.13 -41.99
N SER A 495 8.42 11.28 -40.93
CA SER A 495 9.72 10.58 -40.83
C SER A 495 10.40 10.68 -39.45
N SER A 496 10.86 9.51 -39.00
CA SER A 496 12.10 9.19 -38.29
C SER A 496 12.51 9.92 -36.99
N ASN A 497 12.53 9.11 -35.92
CA ASN A 497 13.40 9.24 -34.75
C ASN A 497 14.88 9.38 -35.14
N ALA A 498 15.53 10.42 -34.61
CA ALA A 498 16.98 10.46 -34.38
C ALA A 498 17.29 11.32 -33.15
N SER A 499 18.11 10.73 -32.29
CA SER A 499 18.62 11.21 -31.01
C SER A 499 19.64 12.35 -31.18
N THR A 500 19.66 13.32 -30.26
CA THR A 500 20.74 14.29 -30.09
C THR A 500 21.19 14.34 -28.61
N PRO A 501 22.50 14.17 -28.31
CA PRO A 501 23.07 14.57 -27.03
C PRO A 501 23.78 15.94 -27.16
N SER A 502 23.56 16.81 -26.17
CA SER A 502 24.18 18.14 -26.07
C SER A 502 25.60 18.09 -25.48
N PRO A 503 26.52 19.01 -25.87
CA PRO A 503 27.92 18.95 -25.48
C PRO A 503 28.22 19.81 -24.25
N SER A 504 29.10 19.33 -23.37
CA SER A 504 29.88 20.16 -22.45
C SER A 504 31.35 19.87 -22.71
N ALA A 505 32.07 20.91 -23.15
CA ALA A 505 33.48 20.90 -23.45
C ALA A 505 34.27 21.00 -22.14
N ASP A 506 35.06 19.96 -21.86
CA ASP A 506 36.08 19.99 -20.82
C ASP A 506 37.43 20.29 -21.48
N LEU A 507 38.01 21.39 -21.02
CA LEU A 507 39.25 22.01 -21.46
C LEU A 507 40.37 21.39 -20.64
N LEU A 508 41.26 20.59 -21.26
CA LEU A 508 42.70 20.47 -20.95
C LEU A 508 43.31 19.29 -21.74
N GLY A 509 44.01 19.63 -22.83
CA GLY A 509 44.73 18.66 -23.65
C GLY A 509 46.15 18.41 -23.16
N ILE A 510 46.49 17.14 -22.92
CA ILE A 510 47.86 16.61 -23.04
C ILE A 510 47.80 15.24 -23.74
N ARG A 511 48.10 15.24 -25.06
CA ARG A 511 49.09 14.41 -25.81
C ARG A 511 49.26 12.94 -25.31
N SER A 512 49.19 11.86 -26.09
CA SER A 512 49.59 11.63 -27.49
C SER A 512 49.16 10.22 -27.98
N ALA A 513 48.97 10.12 -29.29
CA ALA A 513 49.17 8.95 -30.19
C ALA A 513 48.12 7.82 -30.25
N ALA A 514 47.71 7.54 -31.49
CA ALA A 514 46.76 6.53 -31.98
C ALA A 514 47.52 5.35 -32.65
N PRO A 515 46.90 4.53 -33.54
CA PRO A 515 45.94 3.45 -33.25
C PRO A 515 46.27 2.14 -33.99
N VAL A 516 45.70 1.00 -33.58
CA VAL A 516 45.33 -0.18 -34.42
C VAL A 516 44.72 -1.23 -33.48
N GLY A 517 43.69 -2.02 -33.75
CA GLY A 517 42.92 -2.39 -34.93
C GLY A 517 41.98 -3.54 -34.48
N ALA A 518 40.90 -3.77 -35.21
CA ALA A 518 39.71 -4.54 -34.82
C ALA A 518 39.89 -6.06 -34.54
N ALA A 519 38.85 -6.60 -33.90
CA ALA A 519 38.42 -7.98 -33.53
C ALA A 519 38.65 -9.10 -34.60
N PRO A 520 38.26 -10.41 -34.41
CA PRO A 520 37.29 -10.99 -33.46
C PRO A 520 37.49 -12.46 -32.96
N SER A 521 36.49 -12.92 -32.17
CA SER A 521 35.93 -14.28 -32.03
C SER A 521 36.76 -15.43 -31.45
N SER A 522 36.29 -16.01 -30.34
CA SER A 522 36.62 -17.38 -29.91
C SER A 522 35.38 -18.11 -29.40
N THR A 523 34.95 -19.12 -30.15
CA THR A 523 34.16 -20.28 -29.69
C THR A 523 35.10 -21.45 -29.36
N GLY A 524 34.72 -22.29 -28.39
CA GLY A 524 35.32 -23.60 -28.09
C GLY A 524 35.77 -23.72 -26.63
N SER A 525 34.99 -24.37 -25.75
CA SER A 525 34.93 -25.82 -25.48
C SER A 525 35.87 -26.24 -24.33
N LEU A 526 35.52 -27.35 -23.65
CA LEU A 526 36.19 -28.10 -22.57
C LEU A 526 35.70 -27.75 -21.14
N LEU A 527 35.40 -28.66 -20.21
CA LEU A 527 35.26 -30.12 -20.17
C LEU A 527 34.57 -30.50 -18.83
N VAL A 528 33.87 -31.64 -18.82
CA VAL A 528 33.30 -32.35 -17.67
C VAL A 528 34.27 -33.47 -17.25
N ASP A 529 34.51 -33.65 -15.93
CA ASP A 529 34.59 -34.93 -15.16
C ASP A 529 35.27 -34.68 -13.78
N VAL A 530 34.85 -35.14 -12.59
CA VAL A 530 34.32 -36.43 -12.06
C VAL A 530 35.45 -37.34 -11.47
N PHE A 531 35.53 -37.31 -10.12
CA PHE A 531 35.85 -38.38 -9.13
C PHE A 531 37.27 -38.72 -8.58
N SER A 532 37.26 -38.99 -7.25
CA SER A 532 38.11 -39.86 -6.37
C SER A 532 39.45 -39.30 -5.86
N GLU A 533 39.97 -39.55 -4.64
CA GLU A 533 39.70 -40.44 -3.47
C GLU A 533 40.57 -39.92 -2.27
N ALA A 534 40.08 -39.83 -1.03
CA ALA A 534 40.30 -40.72 0.14
C ALA A 534 41.68 -40.73 0.88
N GLY A 535 41.69 -40.22 2.13
CA GLY A 535 42.43 -40.71 3.34
C GLY A 535 43.98 -40.61 3.41
N PRO A 536 44.64 -40.78 4.60
CA PRO A 536 44.20 -41.49 5.81
C PRO A 536 44.48 -40.77 7.18
N ALA A 537 44.24 -41.49 8.29
CA ALA A 537 44.09 -41.05 9.68
C ALA A 537 45.21 -41.51 10.67
N ALA A 538 45.08 -41.02 11.94
CA ALA A 538 45.55 -41.53 13.26
C ALA A 538 46.80 -40.88 13.90
N PRO A 539 47.03 -40.95 15.25
CA PRO A 539 46.31 -41.70 16.30
C PRO A 539 46.00 -40.91 17.62
N ALA A 540 45.46 -41.65 18.61
CA ALA A 540 44.92 -41.23 19.92
C ALA A 540 45.79 -41.61 21.15
N ALA A 541 45.56 -40.92 22.27
CA ALA A 541 45.73 -41.30 23.69
C ALA A 541 45.15 -40.15 24.57
N ALA A 542 44.66 -40.22 25.81
CA ALA A 542 44.08 -41.22 26.71
C ALA A 542 43.87 -40.54 28.10
N VAL A 543 42.69 -40.66 28.71
CA VAL A 543 42.41 -40.87 30.17
C VAL A 543 42.90 -39.83 31.21
N ASN A 544 41.98 -39.15 31.93
CA ASN A 544 41.72 -39.42 33.36
C ASN A 544 40.48 -38.69 33.92
N ASP A 545 39.85 -39.38 34.87
CA ASP A 545 38.62 -39.09 35.65
C ASP A 545 38.96 -38.42 37.00
N ASP A 546 37.92 -38.13 37.81
CA ASP A 546 37.83 -37.48 39.14
C ASP A 546 37.29 -36.04 39.04
N GLY A 547 36.05 -35.68 39.42
CA GLY A 547 35.19 -36.16 40.50
C GLY A 547 35.29 -35.21 41.69
N PHE A 548 34.28 -34.37 41.96
CA PHE A 548 33.82 -34.08 43.34
C PHE A 548 32.50 -33.29 43.38
N LEU A 549 31.58 -33.85 44.16
CA LEU A 549 30.26 -33.41 44.63
C LEU A 549 30.26 -32.03 45.31
N ARG A 550 29.19 -31.25 45.16
CA ARG A 550 28.01 -31.30 46.05
C ARG A 550 26.81 -30.53 45.51
#